data_AF-A0A855X3Y7-F1
#
_entry.id   AF-A0A855X3Y7-F1
#
_cell.length_a   1.000
_cell.length_b   1.000
_cell.length_c   1.000
_cell.angle_alpha   90.00
_cell.angle_beta   90.00
_cell.angle_gamma   90.00
#
_symmetry.space_group_name_H-M   'P 1'
#
loop_
_entity.id
_entity.type
_entity.pdbx_description
1 polymer ?
#
loop_
_entity_poly.entity_id
_entity_poly.type
_entity_poly.pdbx_seq_one_letter_code
_entity_poly.pdbx_strand_id
1 'polypeptide(L)'
;MTQKLNARIILIGLVAILLLAGSLWAQAARERSEIDAKYKWNLEDMYPTVDSWNAAYTALDAAVPRLAAYKGRLGESAATLLACLALNDSLSSLNGRLYVYANLKLDTDKRIGESQELADRIQALSSRLGAAGAFIDPELLTLDTARIREFMAASPGLQEYRFYIENLLRTKAHRLSDKEEEILAQATPVTGSFINTFQIIDNGDITFGSIKDETGKDIQLTKGRYSTIMQNPDRRLRRDAFYEFN
;
A
#
# COMPACT_ATOMS: atom_id res chain seq x y z
N MET A 1 64.83 -33.74 16.05
CA MET A 1 63.71 -33.28 16.93
C MET A 1 62.84 -32.20 16.28
N THR A 2 63.38 -31.44 15.31
CA THR A 2 62.72 -30.34 14.58
C THR A 2 61.62 -30.76 13.59
N GLN A 3 61.72 -31.94 12.97
CA GLN A 3 60.78 -32.39 11.93
C GLN A 3 59.37 -32.73 12.47
N LYS A 4 59.27 -33.23 13.70
CA LYS A 4 57.99 -33.55 14.36
C LYS A 4 57.24 -32.30 14.85
N LEU A 5 57.94 -31.19 15.06
CA LEU A 5 57.34 -29.92 15.50
C LEU A 5 56.65 -29.21 14.33
N ASN A 6 57.27 -29.21 13.15
CA ASN A 6 56.71 -28.61 11.95
C ASN A 6 55.44 -29.33 11.47
N ALA A 7 55.38 -30.66 11.57
CA ALA A 7 54.18 -31.43 11.22
C ALA A 7 52.98 -31.12 12.14
N ARG A 8 53.22 -30.85 13.43
CA ARG A 8 52.16 -30.48 14.38
C ARG A 8 51.64 -29.07 14.18
N ILE A 9 52.50 -28.12 13.83
CA ILE A 9 52.12 -26.73 13.53
C ILE A 9 51.28 -26.66 12.24
N ILE A 10 51.66 -27.42 11.21
CA ILE A 10 50.91 -27.51 9.95
C ILE A 10 49.53 -28.16 10.18
N LEU A 11 49.45 -29.21 11.00
CA LEU A 11 48.19 -29.89 11.31
C LEU A 11 47.22 -29.01 12.13
N ILE A 12 47.74 -28.22 13.10
CA ILE A 12 46.93 -27.28 13.88
C ILE A 12 46.44 -26.11 13.00
N GLY A 13 47.27 -25.63 12.06
CA GLY A 13 46.88 -24.61 11.09
C GLY A 13 45.77 -25.06 10.14
N LEU A 14 45.81 -26.32 9.67
CA LEU A 14 44.77 -26.89 8.79
C LEU A 14 43.43 -27.11 9.50
N VAL A 15 43.45 -27.51 10.78
CA VAL A 15 42.23 -27.66 11.59
C VAL A 15 41.60 -26.30 11.92
N ALA A 16 42.40 -25.25 12.13
CA ALA A 16 41.90 -23.90 12.36
C ALA A 16 41.22 -23.29 11.10
N ILE A 17 41.70 -23.59 9.90
CA ILE A 17 41.09 -23.14 8.64
C ILE A 17 39.76 -23.88 8.37
N LEU A 18 39.68 -25.17 8.70
CA LEU A 18 38.44 -25.95 8.60
C LEU A 18 37.36 -25.49 9.60
N LEU A 19 37.74 -25.02 10.80
CA LEU A 19 36.81 -24.48 11.79
C LEU A 19 36.30 -23.07 11.42
N LEU A 20 37.11 -22.25 10.76
CA LEU A 20 36.69 -20.93 10.25
C LEU A 20 35.71 -21.03 9.06
N ALA A 21 35.75 -22.11 8.29
CA ALA A 21 34.80 -22.36 7.20
C ALA A 21 33.39 -22.75 7.69
N GLY A 22 33.26 -23.24 8.93
CA GLY A 22 31.96 -23.60 9.53
C GLY A 22 31.06 -22.40 9.84
N SER A 23 31.63 -21.20 9.88
CA SER A 23 30.93 -19.93 10.16
C SER A 23 30.41 -19.21 8.90
N LEU A 24 30.61 -19.78 7.71
CA LEU A 24 30.07 -19.27 6.43
C LEU A 24 28.89 -20.12 5.92
N TRP A 25 28.02 -20.56 6.84
CA TRP A 25 26.69 -21.06 6.48
C TRP A 25 25.62 -20.12 7.03
N ALA A 26 25.78 -18.81 6.80
CA ALA A 26 24.57 -18.03 6.57
C ALA A 26 24.01 -18.56 5.25
N GLN A 27 23.11 -19.54 5.30
CA GLN A 27 22.41 -20.04 4.13
C GLN A 27 21.90 -18.82 3.38
N ALA A 28 22.43 -18.58 2.18
CA ALA A 28 21.97 -17.48 1.34
C ALA A 28 20.44 -17.54 1.27
N ALA A 29 19.79 -16.40 1.42
CA ALA A 29 18.34 -16.33 1.34
C ALA A 29 17.89 -17.02 0.04
N ARG A 30 16.97 -17.98 0.17
CA ARG A 30 16.49 -18.78 -0.97
C ARG A 30 15.81 -17.88 -1.98
N GLU A 31 16.01 -18.17 -3.25
CA GLU A 31 15.32 -17.48 -4.33
C GLU A 31 13.83 -17.86 -4.33
N ARG A 32 12.95 -16.96 -4.80
CA ARG A 32 11.49 -17.21 -4.80
C ARG A 32 11.13 -18.47 -5.62
N SER A 33 11.88 -18.75 -6.67
CA SER A 33 11.74 -19.94 -7.51
C SER A 33 12.01 -21.25 -6.74
N GLU A 34 12.87 -21.22 -5.72
CA GLU A 34 13.33 -22.39 -4.94
C GLU A 34 12.37 -22.78 -3.80
N ILE A 35 11.35 -21.95 -3.52
CA ILE A 35 10.36 -22.22 -2.48
C ILE A 35 9.34 -23.27 -2.97
N ASP A 36 9.05 -24.27 -2.14
CA ASP A 36 8.02 -25.29 -2.42
C ASP A 36 6.63 -24.63 -2.59
N ALA A 37 5.85 -25.10 -3.56
CA ALA A 37 4.56 -24.53 -3.94
C ALA A 37 3.57 -24.44 -2.77
N LYS A 38 3.61 -25.38 -1.82
CA LYS A 38 2.75 -25.36 -0.62
C LYS A 38 2.97 -24.16 0.30
N TYR A 39 4.10 -23.44 0.14
CA TYR A 39 4.41 -22.21 0.87
C TYR A 39 4.23 -20.95 0.00
N LYS A 40 3.65 -21.08 -1.19
CA LYS A 40 3.33 -19.97 -2.10
C LYS A 40 1.81 -19.75 -2.09
N TRP A 41 1.38 -18.50 -2.14
CA TRP A 41 -0.01 -18.21 -2.48
C TRP A 41 -0.29 -18.67 -3.92
N ASN A 42 -1.52 -19.10 -4.18
CA ASN A 42 -1.95 -19.50 -5.50
C ASN A 42 -2.64 -18.33 -6.22
N LEU A 43 -1.97 -17.71 -7.19
CA LEU A 43 -2.57 -16.63 -7.99
C LEU A 43 -3.38 -17.16 -9.18
N GLU A 44 -3.26 -18.45 -9.50
CA GLU A 44 -3.95 -19.07 -10.63
C GLU A 44 -5.46 -19.15 -10.41
N ASP A 45 -5.91 -19.14 -9.14
CA ASP A 45 -7.33 -19.05 -8.76
C ASP A 45 -7.96 -17.70 -9.15
N MET A 46 -7.15 -16.64 -9.29
CA MET A 46 -7.62 -15.33 -9.73
C MET A 46 -7.55 -15.20 -11.26
N TYR A 47 -6.37 -15.50 -11.81
CA TYR A 47 -6.06 -15.50 -13.23
C TYR A 47 -5.13 -16.67 -13.53
N PRO A 48 -5.59 -17.71 -14.25
CA PRO A 48 -4.79 -18.91 -14.52
C PRO A 48 -3.47 -18.61 -15.24
N THR A 49 -3.45 -17.56 -16.06
CA THR A 49 -2.27 -17.13 -16.81
C THR A 49 -2.18 -15.62 -16.91
N VAL A 50 -0.98 -15.11 -17.19
CA VAL A 50 -0.79 -13.69 -17.54
C VAL A 50 -1.61 -13.29 -18.77
N ASP A 51 -1.84 -14.21 -19.71
CA ASP A 51 -2.71 -13.94 -20.86
C ASP A 51 -4.17 -13.75 -20.47
N SER A 52 -4.69 -14.53 -19.50
CA SER A 52 -6.03 -14.34 -18.97
C SER A 52 -6.18 -12.99 -18.26
N TRP A 53 -5.12 -12.55 -17.58
CA TRP A 53 -5.05 -11.20 -16.99
C TRP A 53 -5.01 -10.12 -18.07
N ASN A 54 -4.21 -10.30 -19.12
CA ASN A 54 -4.11 -9.35 -20.24
C ASN A 54 -5.46 -9.19 -20.97
N ALA A 55 -6.20 -10.28 -21.18
CA ALA A 55 -7.53 -10.23 -21.79
C ALA A 55 -8.51 -9.43 -20.93
N ALA A 56 -8.51 -9.66 -19.61
CA ALA A 56 -9.35 -8.91 -18.67
C ALA A 56 -8.94 -7.43 -18.58
N TYR A 57 -7.63 -7.12 -18.63
CA TYR A 57 -7.11 -5.77 -18.71
C TYR A 57 -7.63 -5.05 -19.97
N THR A 58 -7.52 -5.68 -21.15
CA THR A 58 -7.99 -5.09 -22.41
C THR A 58 -9.50 -4.87 -22.40
N ALA A 59 -10.27 -5.80 -21.82
CA ALA A 59 -11.72 -5.64 -21.67
C ALA A 59 -12.08 -4.45 -20.77
N LEU A 60 -11.38 -4.28 -19.64
CA LEU A 60 -11.55 -3.14 -18.76
C LEU A 60 -11.20 -1.83 -19.48
N ASP A 61 -10.03 -1.77 -20.11
CA ASP A 61 -9.52 -0.60 -20.82
C ASP A 61 -10.49 -0.11 -21.90
N ALA A 62 -11.06 -1.03 -22.69
CA ALA A 62 -12.06 -0.72 -23.70
C ALA A 62 -13.41 -0.26 -23.11
N ALA A 63 -13.74 -0.67 -21.88
CA ALA A 63 -15.01 -0.34 -21.25
C ALA A 63 -14.98 0.98 -20.46
N VAL A 64 -13.81 1.42 -19.96
CA VAL A 64 -13.66 2.68 -19.20
C VAL A 64 -14.29 3.90 -19.89
N PRO A 65 -14.09 4.14 -21.22
CA PRO A 65 -14.67 5.31 -21.88
C PRO A 65 -16.21 5.36 -21.84
N ARG A 66 -16.88 4.22 -21.63
CA ARG A 66 -18.35 4.14 -21.57
C ARG A 66 -18.93 4.91 -20.38
N LEU A 67 -18.16 5.12 -19.30
CA LEU A 67 -18.61 5.93 -18.16
C LEU A 67 -18.86 7.38 -18.55
N ALA A 68 -18.05 7.94 -19.46
CA ALA A 68 -18.18 9.33 -19.89
C ALA A 68 -19.54 9.63 -20.57
N ALA A 69 -20.19 8.60 -21.14
CA ALA A 69 -21.50 8.73 -21.77
C ALA A 69 -22.66 9.00 -20.80
N TYR A 70 -22.42 8.90 -19.48
CA TYR A 70 -23.40 9.21 -18.43
C TYR A 70 -23.23 10.60 -17.82
N LYS A 71 -22.15 11.31 -18.15
CA LYS A 71 -21.87 12.64 -17.62
C LYS A 71 -22.95 13.64 -18.05
N GLY A 72 -23.52 14.35 -17.08
CA GLY A 72 -24.62 15.30 -17.24
C GLY A 72 -26.00 14.66 -17.37
N ARG A 73 -26.13 13.35 -17.16
CA ARG A 73 -27.34 12.56 -17.43
C ARG A 73 -27.89 11.82 -16.21
N LEU A 74 -27.23 11.89 -15.05
CA LEU A 74 -27.65 11.14 -13.86
C LEU A 74 -29.01 11.59 -13.33
N GLY A 75 -29.43 12.83 -13.65
CA GLY A 75 -30.75 13.36 -13.32
C GLY A 75 -31.88 13.00 -14.30
N GLU A 76 -31.59 12.37 -15.43
CA GLU A 76 -32.60 12.08 -16.47
C GLU A 76 -33.66 11.08 -15.99
N SER A 77 -33.23 9.98 -15.37
CA SER A 77 -34.13 8.92 -14.90
C SER A 77 -33.45 7.99 -13.88
N ALA A 78 -34.26 7.27 -13.10
CA ALA A 78 -33.78 6.22 -12.21
C ALA A 78 -33.03 5.10 -12.96
N ALA A 79 -33.44 4.80 -14.20
CA ALA A 79 -32.79 3.81 -15.04
C ALA A 79 -31.40 4.27 -15.50
N THR A 80 -31.24 5.54 -15.89
CA THR A 80 -29.95 6.13 -16.27
C THR A 80 -28.99 6.13 -15.08
N LEU A 81 -29.46 6.54 -13.89
CA LEU A 81 -28.66 6.53 -12.68
C LEU A 81 -28.22 5.10 -12.32
N LEU A 82 -29.14 4.14 -12.30
CA LEU A 82 -28.83 2.74 -12.00
C LEU A 82 -27.80 2.17 -12.98
N ALA A 83 -27.96 2.44 -14.28
CA ALA A 83 -27.05 1.94 -15.30
C ALA A 83 -25.63 2.53 -15.15
N CYS A 84 -25.51 3.80 -14.76
CA CYS A 84 -24.21 4.42 -14.45
C CYS A 84 -23.55 3.77 -13.23
N LEU A 85 -24.27 3.65 -12.12
CA LEU A 85 -23.75 3.06 -10.87
C LEU A 85 -23.35 1.60 -11.05
N ALA A 86 -24.17 0.81 -11.75
CA ALA A 86 -23.88 -0.58 -12.05
C ALA A 86 -22.67 -0.74 -12.98
N LEU A 87 -22.52 0.14 -13.97
CA LEU A 87 -21.33 0.13 -14.82
C LEU A 87 -20.08 0.47 -13.99
N ASN A 88 -20.13 1.53 -13.19
CA ASN A 88 -19.00 1.95 -12.35
C ASN A 88 -18.58 0.82 -11.40
N ASP A 89 -19.54 0.21 -10.70
CA ASP A 89 -19.29 -0.91 -9.78
C ASP A 89 -18.69 -2.14 -10.49
N SER A 90 -19.23 -2.52 -11.64
CA SER A 90 -18.69 -3.63 -12.44
C SER A 90 -17.25 -3.38 -12.89
N LEU A 91 -16.93 -2.16 -13.33
CA LEU A 91 -15.57 -1.79 -13.76
C LEU A 91 -14.62 -1.71 -12.57
N SER A 92 -15.04 -1.13 -11.44
CA SER A 92 -14.26 -1.08 -10.20
C SER A 92 -13.95 -2.47 -9.65
N SER A 93 -14.93 -3.39 -9.69
CA SER A 93 -14.74 -4.79 -9.27
C SER A 93 -13.71 -5.52 -10.14
N LEU A 94 -13.80 -5.37 -11.47
CA LEU A 94 -12.82 -5.95 -12.40
C LEU A 94 -11.42 -5.35 -12.18
N ASN A 95 -11.34 -4.02 -12.03
CA ASN A 95 -10.10 -3.31 -11.72
C ASN A 95 -9.47 -3.83 -10.43
N GLY A 96 -10.26 -4.01 -9.36
CA GLY A 96 -9.77 -4.52 -8.08
C GLY A 96 -9.15 -5.91 -8.21
N ARG A 97 -9.78 -6.82 -8.95
CA ARG A 97 -9.23 -8.17 -9.21
C ARG A 97 -7.91 -8.10 -9.99
N LEU A 98 -7.84 -7.30 -11.06
CA LEU A 98 -6.61 -7.11 -11.83
C LEU A 98 -5.48 -6.51 -10.97
N TYR A 99 -5.83 -5.52 -10.14
CA TYR A 99 -4.90 -4.81 -9.27
C TYR A 99 -4.27 -5.73 -8.23
N VAL A 100 -5.10 -6.51 -7.54
CA VAL A 100 -4.62 -7.45 -6.51
C VAL A 100 -3.72 -8.51 -7.12
N TYR A 101 -4.09 -9.09 -8.27
CA TYR A 101 -3.23 -10.08 -8.92
C TYR A 101 -1.85 -9.51 -9.27
N ALA A 102 -1.79 -8.34 -9.91
CA ALA A 102 -0.54 -7.75 -10.35
C ALA A 102 0.37 -7.37 -9.17
N ASN A 103 -0.19 -6.77 -8.12
CA ASN A 103 0.58 -6.39 -6.93
C ASN A 103 1.03 -7.59 -6.11
N LEU A 104 0.19 -8.62 -5.93
CA LEU A 104 0.63 -9.86 -5.28
C LEU A 104 1.70 -10.57 -6.10
N LYS A 105 1.63 -10.54 -7.43
CA LYS A 105 2.69 -11.08 -8.28
C LYS A 105 4.00 -10.31 -8.09
N LEU A 106 3.96 -8.97 -8.06
CA LEU A 106 5.12 -8.12 -7.78
C LEU A 106 5.71 -8.36 -6.39
N ASP A 107 4.88 -8.52 -5.36
CA ASP A 107 5.33 -8.77 -4.00
C ASP A 107 5.99 -10.14 -3.81
N THR A 108 5.87 -11.06 -4.78
CA THR A 108 6.64 -12.32 -4.74
C THR A 108 8.14 -12.12 -4.94
N ASP A 109 8.52 -11.17 -5.80
CA ASP A 109 9.88 -10.74 -6.05
C ASP A 109 9.86 -9.41 -6.83
N LYS A 110 10.22 -8.33 -6.13
CA LYS A 110 10.19 -6.97 -6.70
C LYS A 110 11.25 -6.72 -7.76
N ARG A 111 12.19 -7.65 -7.99
CA ARG A 111 13.23 -7.52 -9.02
C ARG A 111 12.76 -7.98 -10.41
N ILE A 112 11.62 -8.69 -10.50
CA ILE A 112 11.11 -9.25 -11.76
C ILE A 112 10.45 -8.14 -12.58
N GLY A 113 11.03 -7.82 -13.74
CA GLY A 113 10.57 -6.74 -14.62
C GLY A 113 9.15 -6.95 -15.15
N GLU A 114 8.78 -8.19 -15.51
CA GLU A 114 7.45 -8.53 -16.00
C GLU A 114 6.37 -8.26 -14.93
N SER A 115 6.68 -8.51 -13.66
CA SER A 115 5.75 -8.23 -12.56
C SER A 115 5.61 -6.73 -12.29
N GLN A 116 6.70 -5.96 -12.44
CA GLN A 116 6.66 -4.49 -12.35
C GLN A 116 5.78 -3.91 -13.45
N GLU A 117 5.94 -4.38 -14.70
CA GLU A 117 5.14 -3.92 -15.84
C GLU A 117 3.63 -4.13 -15.60
N LEU A 118 3.23 -5.31 -15.10
CA LEU A 118 1.83 -5.59 -14.79
C LEU A 118 1.26 -4.62 -13.74
N ALA A 119 2.04 -4.34 -12.69
CA ALA A 119 1.66 -3.42 -11.63
C ALA A 119 1.53 -1.97 -12.13
N ASP A 120 2.49 -1.51 -12.94
CA ASP A 120 2.49 -0.18 -13.53
C ASP A 120 1.29 0.02 -14.48
N ARG A 121 1.01 -0.99 -15.33
CA ARG A 121 -0.11 -0.95 -16.28
C ARG A 121 -1.45 -0.84 -15.55
N ILE A 122 -1.70 -1.66 -14.52
CA ILE A 122 -2.97 -1.59 -13.79
C ILE A 122 -3.07 -0.35 -12.92
N GLN A 123 -1.95 0.18 -12.41
CA GLN A 123 -1.95 1.46 -11.71
C GLN A 123 -2.39 2.59 -12.65
N ALA A 124 -1.86 2.64 -13.88
CA ALA A 124 -2.26 3.62 -14.89
C ALA A 124 -3.74 3.48 -15.30
N LEU A 125 -4.22 2.25 -15.49
CA LEU A 125 -5.64 2.01 -15.82
C LEU A 125 -6.57 2.35 -14.65
N SER A 126 -6.17 2.06 -13.40
CA SER A 126 -6.92 2.44 -12.19
C SER A 126 -7.10 3.96 -12.10
N SER A 127 -6.03 4.72 -12.37
CA SER A 127 -6.10 6.19 -12.42
C SER A 127 -7.05 6.69 -13.51
N ARG A 128 -7.03 6.07 -14.70
CA ARG A 128 -7.94 6.42 -15.80
C ARG A 128 -9.40 6.09 -15.48
N LEU A 129 -9.67 4.94 -14.86
CA LEU A 129 -11.01 4.58 -14.39
C LEU A 129 -11.51 5.59 -13.33
N GLY A 130 -10.68 5.92 -12.35
CA GLY A 130 -11.00 6.92 -11.33
C GLY A 130 -11.32 8.28 -11.94
N ALA A 131 -10.52 8.75 -12.90
CA ALA A 131 -10.78 9.99 -13.62
C ALA A 131 -12.08 9.94 -14.44
N ALA A 132 -12.39 8.81 -15.08
CA ALA A 132 -13.61 8.63 -15.85
C ALA A 132 -14.87 8.64 -14.97
N GLY A 133 -14.80 8.13 -13.74
CA GLY A 133 -15.91 8.13 -12.77
C GLY A 133 -16.00 9.37 -11.88
N ALA A 134 -15.00 10.27 -11.90
CA ALA A 134 -14.90 11.40 -10.97
C ALA A 134 -16.06 12.42 -11.03
N PHE A 135 -16.88 12.37 -12.07
CA PHE A 135 -18.05 13.24 -12.20
C PHE A 135 -19.27 12.74 -11.40
N ILE A 136 -19.33 11.44 -11.05
CA ILE A 136 -20.53 10.80 -10.52
C ILE A 136 -20.98 11.46 -9.20
N ASP A 137 -20.07 11.55 -8.23
CA ASP A 137 -20.36 12.15 -6.93
C ASP A 137 -20.73 13.65 -7.04
N PRO A 138 -19.92 14.52 -7.70
CA PRO A 138 -20.28 15.92 -7.90
C PRO A 138 -21.64 16.10 -8.58
N GLU A 139 -21.93 15.32 -9.62
CA GLU A 139 -23.18 15.44 -10.36
C GLU A 139 -24.38 15.01 -9.52
N LEU A 140 -24.28 13.91 -8.76
CA LEU A 140 -25.32 13.52 -7.80
C LEU A 140 -25.58 14.59 -6.74
N LEU A 141 -24.53 15.29 -6.28
CA LEU A 141 -24.66 16.35 -5.28
C LEU A 141 -25.38 17.59 -5.83
N THR A 142 -25.34 17.87 -7.13
CA THR A 142 -26.07 19.01 -7.73
C THR A 142 -27.56 18.72 -7.91
N LEU A 143 -27.97 17.46 -8.01
CA LEU A 143 -29.38 17.08 -8.14
C LEU A 143 -30.19 17.38 -6.87
N ASP A 144 -31.48 17.64 -7.04
CA ASP A 144 -32.40 17.78 -5.93
C ASP A 144 -32.51 16.47 -5.12
N THR A 145 -32.43 16.58 -3.80
CA THR A 145 -32.45 15.42 -2.89
C THR A 145 -33.80 14.70 -2.95
N ALA A 146 -34.92 15.42 -3.10
CA ALA A 146 -36.21 14.79 -3.24
C ALA A 146 -36.27 13.95 -4.54
N ARG A 147 -35.73 14.49 -5.64
CA ARG A 147 -35.64 13.77 -6.92
C ARG A 147 -34.83 12.47 -6.83
N ILE A 148 -33.68 12.48 -6.16
CA ILE A 148 -32.88 11.25 -5.97
C ILE A 148 -33.66 10.21 -5.15
N ARG A 149 -34.38 10.65 -4.11
CA ARG A 149 -35.22 9.76 -3.29
C ARG A 149 -36.38 9.17 -4.09
N GLU A 150 -37.00 9.94 -4.99
CA GLU A 150 -37.99 9.42 -5.95
C GLU A 150 -37.40 8.32 -6.83
N PHE A 151 -36.19 8.52 -7.36
CA PHE A 151 -35.51 7.51 -8.17
C PHE A 151 -35.26 6.22 -7.38
N MET A 152 -34.76 6.33 -6.15
CA MET A 152 -34.55 5.17 -5.28
C MET A 152 -35.88 4.44 -4.98
N ALA A 153 -36.97 5.18 -4.76
CA ALA A 153 -38.29 4.58 -4.51
C ALA A 153 -38.87 3.88 -5.76
N ALA A 154 -38.63 4.44 -6.94
CA ALA A 154 -39.17 3.94 -8.21
C ALA A 154 -38.37 2.77 -8.81
N SER A 155 -37.11 2.57 -8.41
CA SER A 155 -36.22 1.54 -8.97
C SER A 155 -35.68 0.61 -7.88
N PRO A 156 -36.17 -0.64 -7.80
CA PRO A 156 -35.65 -1.63 -6.83
C PRO A 156 -34.14 -1.85 -6.94
N GLY A 157 -33.56 -1.78 -8.15
CA GLY A 157 -32.11 -1.95 -8.34
C GLY A 157 -31.27 -0.83 -7.70
N LEU A 158 -31.84 0.37 -7.47
CA LEU A 158 -31.14 1.43 -6.75
C LEU A 158 -31.04 1.17 -5.24
N GLN A 159 -31.79 0.20 -4.69
CA GLN A 159 -31.69 -0.14 -3.28
C GLN A 159 -30.33 -0.75 -2.92
N GLU A 160 -29.67 -1.46 -3.83
CA GLU A 160 -28.29 -1.94 -3.66
C GLU A 160 -27.31 -0.79 -3.40
N TYR A 161 -27.59 0.39 -3.97
CA TYR A 161 -26.76 1.59 -3.84
C TYR A 161 -27.26 2.57 -2.78
N ARG A 162 -28.34 2.24 -2.05
CA ARG A 162 -28.98 3.13 -1.07
C ARG A 162 -28.00 3.68 -0.05
N PHE A 163 -27.17 2.82 0.53
CA PHE A 163 -26.21 3.23 1.55
C PHE A 163 -25.21 4.26 1.02
N TYR A 164 -24.67 4.01 -0.18
CA TYR A 164 -23.76 4.92 -0.86
C TYR A 164 -24.44 6.27 -1.16
N ILE A 165 -25.64 6.25 -1.75
CA ILE A 165 -26.38 7.46 -2.11
C ILE A 165 -26.74 8.29 -0.87
N GLU A 166 -27.27 7.67 0.19
CA GLU A 166 -27.64 8.39 1.42
C GLU A 166 -26.42 8.95 2.14
N ASN A 167 -25.29 8.23 2.15
CA ASN A 167 -24.05 8.76 2.72
C ASN A 167 -23.51 9.94 1.91
N LEU A 168 -23.61 9.90 0.58
CA LEU A 168 -23.27 11.03 -0.29
C LEU A 168 -24.21 12.22 -0.02
N LEU A 169 -25.52 12.01 0.07
CA LEU A 169 -26.47 13.06 0.38
C LEU A 169 -26.26 13.67 1.78
N ARG A 170 -25.77 12.90 2.75
CA ARG A 170 -25.39 13.40 4.08
C ARG A 170 -24.27 14.42 4.00
N THR A 171 -23.31 14.27 3.07
CA THR A 171 -22.23 15.26 2.90
C THR A 171 -22.72 16.56 2.28
N LYS A 172 -23.84 16.53 1.54
CA LYS A 172 -24.45 17.75 0.96
C LYS A 172 -24.79 18.80 2.01
N ALA A 173 -25.19 18.38 3.22
CA ALA A 173 -25.48 19.28 4.35
C ALA A 173 -24.22 19.96 4.92
N HIS A 174 -23.04 19.46 4.57
CA HIS A 174 -21.74 19.95 5.03
C HIS A 174 -20.95 20.61 3.89
N ARG A 175 -21.55 20.77 2.71
CA ARG A 175 -20.94 21.47 1.58
C ARG A 175 -21.29 22.95 1.67
N LEU A 176 -20.26 23.79 1.71
CA LEU A 176 -20.41 25.23 1.73
C LEU A 176 -20.68 25.76 0.31
N SER A 177 -20.85 27.08 0.17
CA SER A 177 -20.89 27.68 -1.17
C SER A 177 -19.56 27.47 -1.91
N ASP A 178 -19.58 27.50 -3.25
CA ASP A 178 -18.36 27.28 -4.05
C ASP A 178 -17.20 28.21 -3.64
N LYS A 179 -17.52 29.45 -3.23
CA LYS A 179 -16.52 30.42 -2.73
C LYS A 179 -15.92 30.02 -1.39
N GLU A 180 -16.72 29.46 -0.49
CA GLU A 180 -16.26 29.02 0.84
C GLU A 180 -15.44 27.72 0.74
N GLU A 181 -15.84 26.80 -0.12
CA GLU A 181 -15.06 25.59 -0.45
C GLU A 181 -13.72 25.97 -1.08
N GLU A 182 -13.68 26.98 -1.96
CA GLU A 182 -12.43 27.50 -2.53
C GLU A 182 -11.50 28.07 -1.45
N ILE A 183 -12.03 28.85 -0.51
CA ILE A 183 -11.26 29.39 0.63
C ILE A 183 -10.68 28.25 1.48
N LEU A 184 -11.49 27.22 1.80
CA LEU A 184 -11.03 26.06 2.57
C LEU A 184 -9.94 25.28 1.83
N ALA A 185 -10.11 25.06 0.52
CA ALA A 185 -9.11 24.40 -0.31
C ALA A 185 -7.79 25.18 -0.31
N GLN A 186 -7.84 26.50 -0.47
CA GLN A 186 -6.65 27.38 -0.43
C GLN A 186 -5.97 27.40 0.95
N ALA A 187 -6.70 27.17 2.04
CA ALA A 187 -6.16 27.09 3.39
C ALA A 187 -5.44 25.76 3.70
N THR A 188 -5.65 24.71 2.90
CA THR A 188 -5.12 23.36 3.14
C THR A 188 -3.60 23.29 3.30
N PRO A 189 -2.77 23.99 2.49
CA PRO A 189 -1.31 23.98 2.68
C PRO A 189 -0.89 24.54 4.04
N VAL A 190 -1.60 25.57 4.54
CA VAL A 190 -1.31 26.21 5.82
C VAL A 190 -1.68 25.26 6.96
N THR A 191 -2.88 24.67 6.92
CA THR A 191 -3.37 23.77 7.98
C THR A 191 -2.67 22.42 7.99
N GLY A 192 -2.13 21.96 6.86
CA GLY A 192 -1.36 20.72 6.75
C GLY A 192 0.13 20.85 7.09
N SER A 193 0.69 22.08 7.07
CA SER A 193 2.13 22.32 7.23
C SER A 193 2.73 21.78 8.54
N PHE A 194 1.95 21.80 9.62
CA PHE A 194 2.40 21.38 10.95
C PHE A 194 2.85 19.92 11.01
N ILE A 195 2.18 19.02 10.26
CA ILE A 195 2.55 17.60 10.22
C ILE A 195 3.91 17.44 9.54
N ASN A 196 4.16 18.18 8.45
CA ASN A 196 5.43 18.13 7.74
C ASN A 196 6.57 18.70 8.60
N THR A 197 6.35 19.84 9.26
CA THR A 197 7.33 20.41 10.20
C THR A 197 7.67 19.44 11.32
N PHE A 198 6.65 18.81 11.93
CA PHE A 198 6.88 17.77 12.93
C PHE A 198 7.70 16.62 12.36
N GLN A 199 7.35 16.08 11.19
CA GLN A 199 8.08 14.96 10.58
C GLN A 199 9.54 15.29 10.25
N ILE A 200 9.83 16.50 9.77
CA ILE A 200 11.20 16.96 9.49
C ILE A 200 12.01 17.02 10.77
N ILE A 201 11.50 17.67 11.81
CA ILE A 201 12.20 17.78 13.09
C ILE A 201 12.39 16.39 13.70
N ASP A 202 11.29 15.64 13.81
CA ASP A 202 11.23 14.35 14.49
C ASP A 202 12.14 13.30 13.83
N ASN A 203 12.25 13.28 12.49
CA ASN A 203 13.02 12.25 11.77
C ASN A 203 14.36 12.72 11.21
N GLY A 204 14.55 14.03 11.03
CA GLY A 204 15.74 14.61 10.41
C GLY A 204 16.68 15.27 11.41
N ASP A 205 16.14 16.11 12.30
CA ASP A 205 16.96 17.04 13.09
C ASP A 205 17.20 16.59 14.53
N ILE A 206 16.28 15.82 15.13
CA ILE A 206 16.48 15.30 16.49
C ILE A 206 17.64 14.29 16.50
N THR A 207 18.73 14.67 17.17
CA THR A 207 19.81 13.76 17.54
C THR A 207 19.58 13.28 18.97
N PHE A 208 19.50 11.97 19.14
CA PHE A 208 19.45 11.36 20.46
C PHE A 208 20.87 11.22 21.02
N GLY A 209 21.06 11.09 22.32
CA GLY A 209 22.40 10.87 22.88
C GLY A 209 22.95 9.47 22.68
N SER A 210 24.00 9.15 23.44
CA SER A 210 24.61 7.82 23.49
C SER A 210 24.50 7.24 24.90
N ILE A 211 24.29 5.93 24.99
CA ILE A 211 24.29 5.19 26.26
C ILE A 211 25.38 4.12 26.28
N LYS A 212 25.77 3.64 27.46
CA LYS A 212 26.77 2.57 27.61
C LYS A 212 26.12 1.19 27.58
N ASP A 213 26.63 0.30 26.73
CA ASP A 213 26.22 -1.10 26.65
C ASP A 213 26.79 -1.95 27.81
N GLU A 214 26.50 -3.25 27.81
CA GLU A 214 26.94 -4.19 28.85
C GLU A 214 28.47 -4.35 28.92
N THR A 215 29.17 -3.96 27.84
CA THR A 215 30.65 -3.99 27.76
C THR A 215 31.28 -2.63 28.05
N GLY A 216 30.48 -1.60 28.32
CA GLY A 216 30.93 -0.23 28.56
C GLY A 216 31.22 0.57 27.28
N LYS A 217 30.79 0.08 26.12
CA LYS A 217 30.93 0.78 24.83
C LYS A 217 29.74 1.70 24.59
N ASP A 218 29.98 2.83 23.92
CA ASP A 218 28.92 3.76 23.54
C ASP A 218 28.06 3.20 22.40
N ILE A 219 26.74 3.22 22.62
CA ILE A 219 25.72 2.99 21.62
C ILE A 219 24.96 4.30 21.41
N GLN A 220 25.12 4.85 20.21
CA GLN A 220 24.32 5.96 19.72
C GLN A 220 22.85 5.54 19.60
N LEU A 221 21.96 6.29 20.25
CA LEU A 221 20.52 6.07 20.16
C LEU A 221 19.96 6.54 18.82
N THR A 222 18.98 5.80 18.34
CA THR A 222 18.09 6.13 17.22
C THR A 222 16.72 5.54 17.54
N LYS A 223 15.65 6.01 16.89
CA LYS A 223 14.29 5.46 17.10
C LYS A 223 14.22 3.94 16.91
N GLY A 224 14.92 3.42 15.90
CA GLY A 224 15.01 1.98 15.65
C GLY A 224 15.74 1.22 16.76
N ARG A 225 16.89 1.74 17.22
CA ARG A 225 17.66 1.11 18.30
C ARG A 225 16.95 1.19 19.65
N TYR A 226 16.29 2.30 19.94
CA TYR A 226 15.51 2.49 21.16
C TYR A 226 14.49 1.36 21.34
N SER A 227 13.73 1.05 20.28
CA SER A 227 12.73 -0.02 20.30
C SER A 227 13.33 -1.40 20.61
N THR A 228 14.52 -1.69 20.08
CA THR A 228 15.26 -2.93 20.37
C THR A 228 15.83 -2.93 21.80
N ILE A 229 16.42 -1.82 22.25
CA ILE A 229 17.04 -1.70 23.58
C ILE A 229 16.00 -1.84 24.68
N MET A 230 14.79 -1.33 24.48
CA MET A 230 13.68 -1.45 25.44
C MET A 230 13.22 -2.90 25.67
N GLN A 231 13.65 -3.86 24.84
CA GLN A 231 13.40 -5.30 25.02
C GLN A 231 14.57 -6.04 25.67
N ASN A 232 15.71 -5.38 25.87
CA ASN A 232 16.90 -5.99 26.46
C ASN A 232 16.62 -6.39 27.92
N PRO A 233 17.09 -7.55 28.41
CA PRO A 233 16.90 -7.98 29.81
C PRO A 233 17.56 -7.06 30.84
N ASP A 234 18.66 -6.37 30.51
CA ASP A 234 19.33 -5.41 31.40
C ASP A 234 18.45 -4.18 31.65
N ARG A 235 17.95 -4.08 32.88
CA ARG A 235 17.11 -2.95 33.33
C ARG A 235 17.84 -1.62 33.28
N ARG A 236 19.15 -1.60 33.53
CA ARG A 236 19.96 -0.37 33.48
C ARG A 236 19.95 0.17 32.06
N LEU A 237 20.22 -0.69 31.07
CA LEU A 237 20.23 -0.29 29.66
C LEU A 237 18.88 0.29 29.21
N ARG A 238 17.76 -0.34 29.59
CA ARG A 238 16.41 0.18 29.31
C ARG A 238 16.17 1.55 29.97
N ARG A 239 16.57 1.71 31.23
CA ARG A 239 16.42 2.97 31.97
C ARG A 239 17.22 4.10 31.33
N ASP A 240 18.50 3.84 31.04
CA ASP A 240 19.39 4.83 30.46
C ASP A 240 18.90 5.23 29.05
N ALA A 241 18.41 4.27 28.25
CA ALA A 241 17.77 4.55 26.96
C ALA A 241 16.49 5.39 27.08
N PHE A 242 15.63 5.12 28.07
CA PHE A 242 14.39 5.87 28.28
C PHE A 242 14.64 7.34 28.59
N TYR A 243 15.58 7.64 29.50
CA TYR A 243 15.89 9.02 29.89
C TYR A 243 16.66 9.81 28.83
N GLU A 244 17.45 9.13 28.00
CA GLU A 244 18.20 9.82 26.94
C GLU A 244 17.35 10.00 25.66
N PHE A 245 16.28 9.23 25.50
CA PHE A 245 15.39 9.30 24.33
C PHE A 245 14.23 10.30 24.48
N ASN A 246 13.82 10.63 25.70
CA ASN A 246 12.68 11.52 26.01
C ASN A 246 13.12 12.77 26.76
#